data_AF-A0A2E0QBK8-F1
#
_entry.id   AF-A0A2E0QBK8-F1
#
_cell.length_a   1.000
_cell.length_b   1.000
_cell.length_c   1.000
_cell.angle_alpha   90.00
_cell.angle_beta   90.00
_cell.angle_gamma   90.00
#
_symmetry.space_group_name_H-M   'P 1'
#
loop_
_entity.id
_entity.type
_entity.pdbx_description
1 polymer ?
#
loop_
_entity_poly.entity_id
_entity_poly.type
_entity_poly.pdbx_seq_one_letter_code
_entity_poly.pdbx_strand_id
1 'polypeptide(L)' 'MEQKNISYRDIEALVDGALDADSKSDVEEAIEKDVHLQKFYFALQEQKALLQKWWRYSET' A
#
# COMPACT_ATOMS: atom_id res chain seq x y z
N MET A 1 9.16 3.76 -22.71
CA MET A 1 9.33 3.55 -21.27
C MET A 1 8.79 2.15 -20.98
N GLU A 2 9.60 1.24 -20.44
CA GLU A 2 9.11 -0.08 -20.01
C GLU A 2 8.17 0.10 -18.82
N GLN A 3 6.99 -0.51 -18.87
CA GLN A 3 6.04 -0.46 -17.77
C GLN A 3 6.49 -1.47 -16.71
N LYS A 4 6.99 -0.97 -15.58
CA LYS A 4 7.41 -1.80 -14.44
C LYS A 4 6.19 -2.56 -13.93
N ASN A 5 6.24 -3.89 -13.92
CA ASN A 5 5.15 -4.70 -13.39
C ASN A 5 5.14 -4.58 -11.86
N ILE A 6 4.19 -3.82 -11.33
CA ILE A 6 4.00 -3.65 -9.89
C ILE A 6 3.31 -4.89 -9.32
N SER A 7 3.88 -5.45 -8.26
CA SER A 7 3.32 -6.60 -7.55
C SER A 7 2.52 -6.18 -6.32
N TYR A 8 1.68 -7.07 -5.80
CA TYR A 8 0.98 -6.83 -4.53
C TYR A 8 1.94 -6.57 -3.36
N ARG A 9 3.14 -7.16 -3.39
CA ARG A 9 4.18 -6.95 -2.36
C ARG A 9 4.73 -5.52 -2.38
N ASP A 10 4.79 -4.88 -3.54
CA ASP A 10 5.22 -3.49 -3.65
C ASP A 10 4.16 -2.55 -3.03
N ILE A 11 2.88 -2.90 -3.16
CA ILE A 11 1.78 -2.18 -2.52
C ILE A 11 1.82 -2.36 -1.00
N GLU A 12 2.11 -3.56 -0.50
CA GLU A 12 2.32 -3.79 0.94
C GLU A 12 3.49 -2.94 1.47
N ALA A 13 4.63 -2.94 0.76
CA ALA A 13 5.80 -2.15 1.12
C ALA A 13 5.49 -0.63 1.11
N LEU A 14 4.66 -0.15 0.18
CA LEU A 14 4.17 1.23 0.16
C LEU A 14 3.36 1.54 1.42
N VAL A 15 2.39 0.69 1.78
CA VAL A 15 1.54 0.85 2.97
C VAL A 15 2.38 0.80 4.26
N ASP A 16 3.46 0.02 4.27
CA ASP A 16 4.41 -0.09 5.37
C ASP A 16 5.45 1.04 5.43
N GLY A 17 5.50 1.90 4.41
CA GLY A 17 6.49 2.98 4.34
C GLY A 17 7.92 2.46 4.16
N ALA A 18 8.07 1.28 3.56
CA ALA A 18 9.34 0.58 3.36
C ALA A 18 9.95 0.81 1.97
N LEU A 19 9.30 1.59 1.10
CA LEU A 19 9.81 1.95 -0.23
C LEU A 19 10.71 3.19 -0.18
N ASP A 20 11.72 3.20 -1.05
CA ASP A 20 12.45 4.42 -1.41
C ASP A 20 11.57 5.38 -2.23
N ALA A 21 12.04 6.63 -2.40
CA ALA A 21 11.26 7.69 -3.04
C ALA A 21 10.91 7.39 -4.51
N ASP A 22 11.83 6.79 -5.27
CA ASP A 22 11.64 6.50 -6.68
C ASP A 22 10.65 5.33 -6.85
N SER A 23 10.86 4.25 -6.09
CA SER A 23 9.94 3.10 -6.07
C SER A 23 8.55 3.47 -5.58
N LYS A 24 8.44 4.39 -4.62
CA LYS A 24 7.17 4.90 -4.14
C LYS A 24 6.38 5.58 -5.27
N SER A 25 7.03 6.46 -6.03
CA SER A 25 6.38 7.17 -7.14
C SER A 25 5.88 6.20 -8.22
N ASP A 26 6.70 5.19 -8.58
CA ASP A 26 6.33 4.16 -9.56
C ASP A 26 5.07 3.39 -9.12
N VAL A 27 5.00 3.00 -7.84
CA VAL A 27 3.89 2.21 -7.28
C VAL A 27 2.62 3.07 -7.17
N GLU A 28 2.74 4.33 -6.73
CA GLU A 28 1.60 5.26 -6.67
C GLU A 28 0.99 5.51 -8.06
N GLU A 29 1.81 5.70 -9.08
CA GLU A 29 1.35 5.87 -10.46
C GLU A 29 0.66 4.60 -11.01
N ALA A 30 1.17 3.42 -10.67
CA ALA A 30 0.53 2.16 -11.08
C ALA A 30 -0.82 1.95 -10.38
N ILE A 31 -0.91 2.29 -9.09
CA ILE A 31 -2.17 2.26 -8.32
C ILE A 31 -3.21 3.20 -8.93
N GLU A 32 -2.81 4.39 -9.38
CA GLU A 32 -3.73 5.36 -10.00
C GLU A 32 -4.32 4.84 -11.32
N LYS A 33 -3.52 4.08 -12.09
CA LYS A 33 -3.90 3.59 -13.42
C LYS A 33 -4.66 2.25 -13.41
N ASP A 34 -4.59 1.48 -12.32
CA ASP A 34 -5.22 0.17 -12.20
C ASP A 34 -6.21 0.11 -11.03
N VAL A 35 -7.50 0.00 -11.36
CA VAL A 35 -8.61 -0.11 -10.38
C VAL A 35 -8.47 -1.30 -9.44
N HIS A 36 -7.88 -2.42 -9.88
CA HIS A 36 -7.68 -3.58 -9.02
C HIS A 36 -6.60 -3.30 -7.98
N LEU A 37 -5.48 -2.70 -8.39
CA LEU A 37 -4.41 -2.29 -7.47
C LEU A 37 -4.91 -1.22 -6.50
N GLN A 38 -5.71 -0.27 -6.97
CA GLN A 38 -6.36 0.74 -6.15
C GLN A 38 -7.25 0.12 -5.05
N LYS A 39 -8.13 -0.82 -5.40
CA LYS A 39 -8.97 -1.51 -4.42
C LYS A 39 -8.15 -2.28 -3.40
N PHE A 40 -7.09 -2.96 -3.85
CA PHE A 40 -6.21 -3.70 -2.96
C PHE A 40 -5.46 -2.77 -1.99
N TYR A 41 -4.92 -1.67 -2.49
CA TYR A 41 -4.25 -0.65 -1.68
C TYR A 41 -5.16 -0.09 -0.58
N PHE A 42 -6.39 0.32 -0.93
CA PHE A 42 -7.33 0.84 0.06
C PHE A 42 -7.73 -0.21 1.12
N ALA A 43 -7.94 -1.47 0.70
CA ALA A 43 -8.24 -2.54 1.63
C ALA A 43 -7.09 -2.78 2.63
N LEU A 44 -5.84 -2.76 2.18
CA LEU A 44 -4.66 -2.86 3.05
C LEU A 44 -4.57 -1.69 4.03
N GLN A 45 -4.80 -0.46 3.58
CA GLN A 45 -4.81 0.72 4.46
C GLN A 45 -5.87 0.62 5.54
N GLU A 46 -7.08 0.18 5.19
CA GLU A 46 -8.18 0.00 6.14
C GLU A 46 -7.84 -1.09 7.18
N GLN A 47 -7.34 -2.24 6.72
CA GLN A 47 -6.92 -3.34 7.61
C GLN A 47 -5.84 -2.87 8.59
N LYS A 48 -4.83 -2.12 8.11
CA LYS A 48 -3.77 -1.58 8.96
C LYS A 48 -4.32 -0.59 10.00
N ALA A 49 -5.23 0.29 9.59
CA ALA A 49 -5.88 1.22 10.51
C ALA A 49 -6.71 0.50 11.58
N LEU A 50 -7.43 -0.56 11.21
CA LEU A 50 -8.18 -1.40 12.15
C LEU A 50 -7.26 -2.11 13.15
N LEU A 51 -6.15 -2.70 12.68
CA LEU A 51 -5.16 -3.33 13.54
C LEU A 51 -4.54 -2.34 14.53
N GLN A 52 -4.18 -1.13 14.07
CA GLN A 52 -3.65 -0.08 14.93
C GLN A 52 -4.65 0.36 16.00
N LYS A 53 -5.94 0.48 15.65
CA LYS A 53 -7.01 0.79 16.62
C LYS A 53 -7.17 -0.33 17.64
N TRP A 54 -7.19 -1.58 17.18
CA TRP A 54 -7.33 -2.74 18.04
C TRP A 54 -6.17 -2.86 19.03
N TRP A 55 -4.94 -2.65 18.55
CA TRP A 55 -3.75 -2.65 19.40
C TRP A 55 -3.83 -1.59 20.51
N ARG A 56 -4.16 -0.35 20.15
CA ARG A 56 -4.33 0.74 21.13
C ARG A 56 -5.39 0.43 22.18
N TYR A 57 -6.46 -0.27 21.81
CA TYR A 57 -7.51 -0.68 22.75
C TYR A 57 -7.06 -1.83 23.67
N SER A 58 -6.16 -2.69 23.21
CA SER A 58 -5.63 -3.79 24.03
C SER A 58 -4.61 -3.35 25.09
N GLU A 59 -4.07 -2.14 24.98
CA GLU A 59 -3.12 -1.55 25.92
C GLU A 59 -3.79 -0.73 27.04
N THR A 60 -5.11 -0.53 26.97
CA THR A 60 -5.94 0.13 27.99
C THR A 60 -6.73 -0.87 28.82
#